data_AF-A0A2I2YFS3-F1
#
_entry.id   AF-A0A2I2YFS3-F1
#
_cell.length_a   1.000
_cell.length_b   1.000
_cell.length_c   1.000
_cell.angle_alpha   90.00
_cell.angle_beta   90.00
_cell.angle_gamma   90.00
#
_symmetry.space_group_name_H-M   'P 1'
#
loop_
_entity.id
_entity.type
_entity.pdbx_description
1 polymer ?
#
loop_
_entity_poly.entity_id
_entity_poly.type
_entity_poly.pdbx_seq_one_letter_code
_entity_poly.pdbx_strand_id
1 'polypeptide(L)'
;MGHGDGDMGPCRLHKAKWKSRFFTVNDDIIDDVDSFLAAAETLKERGAYKIFVMATHGLLSSDAPRLIEESAIDEVVVTNTIPHEVQKLQCPKIKTVDISMILSEAIRRIHNGESMSYLFRNIGLDD
;
A
#
# COMPACT_ATOMS: atom_id res chain seq x y z
N MET A 1 -46.92 -29.00 -3.38
CA MET A 1 -47.16 -27.54 -3.25
C MET A 1 -46.52 -27.08 -1.95
N GLY A 2 -45.58 -26.14 -2.03
CA GLY A 2 -45.06 -25.41 -0.87
C GLY A 2 -43.59 -25.68 -0.55
N HIS A 3 -42.72 -24.95 -1.24
CA HIS A 3 -41.30 -24.75 -0.93
C HIS A 3 -41.07 -24.30 0.52
N GLY A 4 -39.96 -24.74 1.09
CA GLY A 4 -39.34 -24.18 2.28
C GLY A 4 -37.84 -24.06 2.04
N ASP A 5 -37.44 -23.36 0.97
CA ASP A 5 -36.06 -22.97 0.75
C ASP A 5 -35.65 -22.02 1.86
N GLY A 6 -34.78 -22.51 2.75
CA GLY A 6 -34.14 -21.70 3.77
C GLY A 6 -33.23 -20.68 3.11
N ASP A 7 -33.77 -19.49 2.88
CA ASP A 7 -33.04 -18.30 2.48
C ASP A 7 -31.99 -17.98 3.56
N MET A 8 -30.79 -18.53 3.39
CA MET A 8 -29.59 -18.09 4.10
C MET A 8 -29.20 -16.72 3.55
N GLY A 9 -29.91 -15.69 4.01
CA GLY A 9 -29.59 -14.31 3.72
C GLY A 9 -28.13 -13.98 4.09
N PRO A 10 -27.47 -13.06 3.38
CA PRO A 10 -26.05 -12.80 3.56
C PRO A 10 -25.76 -12.36 5.00
N CYS A 11 -24.84 -13.09 5.64
CA CYS A 11 -24.33 -12.88 6.99
C CYS A 11 -24.09 -11.38 7.29
N ARG A 12 -25.05 -10.76 7.97
CA ARG A 12 -25.10 -9.30 8.24
C ARG A 12 -24.26 -8.87 9.45
N LEU A 13 -23.52 -9.79 10.08
CA LEU A 13 -22.96 -9.60 11.42
C LEU A 13 -21.50 -9.07 11.49
N HIS A 14 -20.75 -9.03 10.40
CA HIS A 14 -19.35 -8.53 10.43
C HIS A 14 -19.12 -7.15 9.77
N LYS A 15 -20.12 -6.60 9.06
CA LYS A 15 -20.00 -5.31 8.36
C LYS A 15 -19.86 -4.11 9.31
N ALA A 16 -20.32 -4.24 10.55
CA ALA A 16 -20.25 -3.16 11.54
C ALA A 16 -18.84 -2.89 12.05
N LYS A 17 -17.94 -3.89 12.00
CA LYS A 17 -16.64 -3.76 12.67
C LYS A 17 -15.84 -2.66 12.02
N TRP A 18 -15.76 -2.60 10.68
CA TRP A 18 -14.77 -1.86 9.89
C TRP A 18 -15.19 -0.46 9.40
N LYS A 19 -16.39 -0.03 9.78
CA LYS A 19 -16.99 1.23 9.35
C LYS A 19 -16.15 2.44 9.81
N SER A 20 -15.91 3.40 8.91
CA SER A 20 -15.18 4.65 9.18
C SER A 20 -13.71 4.49 9.59
N ARG A 21 -13.06 3.38 9.21
CA ARG A 21 -11.62 3.19 9.44
C ARG A 21 -10.80 3.33 8.17
N PHE A 22 -9.58 3.81 8.36
CA PHE A 22 -8.51 3.77 7.38
C PHE A 22 -7.89 2.37 7.40
N PHE A 23 -7.53 1.86 6.23
CA PHE A 23 -6.86 0.58 6.09
C PHE A 23 -5.57 0.76 5.32
N THR A 24 -4.59 -0.03 5.71
CA THR A 24 -3.31 -0.07 5.04
C THR A 24 -3.00 -1.53 4.72
N VAL A 25 -2.72 -1.79 3.45
CA VAL A 25 -2.10 -3.04 3.00
C VAL A 25 -0.61 -2.79 2.92
N ASN A 26 0.18 -3.60 3.63
CA ASN A 26 1.64 -3.47 3.65
C ASN A 26 2.26 -4.68 2.96
N ASP A 27 3.23 -4.42 2.09
CA ASP A 27 4.06 -5.46 1.48
C ASP A 27 5.51 -4.97 1.34
N ASP A 28 6.44 -5.83 0.96
CA ASP A 28 7.80 -5.41 0.64
C ASP A 28 7.91 -4.89 -0.80
N ILE A 29 7.21 -5.52 -1.75
CA ILE A 29 7.24 -5.22 -3.18
C ILE A 29 5.82 -5.10 -3.74
N ILE A 30 5.61 -4.14 -4.64
CA ILE A 30 4.43 -4.08 -5.51
C ILE A 30 4.87 -4.20 -6.96
N ASP A 31 4.50 -5.30 -7.61
CA ASP A 31 4.75 -5.58 -9.02
C ASP A 31 3.42 -5.84 -9.73
N ASP A 32 2.83 -7.02 -9.52
CA ASP A 32 1.46 -7.32 -9.88
C ASP A 32 0.48 -6.75 -8.85
N VAL A 33 -0.61 -6.16 -9.33
CA VAL A 33 -1.56 -5.43 -8.48
C VAL A 33 -2.85 -6.18 -8.19
N ASP A 34 -3.14 -7.27 -8.91
CA ASP A 34 -4.43 -7.98 -8.85
C ASP A 34 -4.85 -8.39 -7.44
N SER A 35 -3.91 -8.85 -6.63
CA SER A 35 -4.15 -9.22 -5.22
C SER A 35 -4.51 -8.00 -4.37
N PHE A 36 -3.83 -6.86 -4.58
CA PHE A 36 -4.09 -5.61 -3.89
C PHE A 36 -5.45 -5.03 -4.29
N LEU A 37 -5.84 -5.15 -5.56
CA LEU A 37 -7.16 -4.74 -6.06
C LEU A 37 -8.27 -5.56 -5.40
N ALA A 38 -8.15 -6.89 -5.40
CA ALA A 38 -9.13 -7.77 -4.78
C ALA A 38 -9.26 -7.52 -3.27
N ALA A 39 -8.15 -7.24 -2.59
CA ALA A 39 -8.15 -6.85 -1.19
C ALA A 39 -8.85 -5.50 -0.98
N ALA A 40 -8.56 -4.51 -1.83
CA ALA A 40 -9.17 -3.19 -1.75
C ALA A 40 -10.70 -3.24 -1.95
N GLU A 41 -11.19 -3.99 -2.94
CA GLU A 41 -12.63 -4.19 -3.15
C GLU A 41 -13.29 -4.85 -1.92
N THR A 42 -12.67 -5.91 -1.39
CA THR A 42 -13.18 -6.59 -0.18
C THR A 42 -13.24 -5.63 1.02
N LEU A 43 -12.25 -4.75 1.17
CA LEU A 43 -12.22 -3.73 2.22
C LEU A 43 -13.31 -2.68 2.01
N LYS A 44 -13.52 -2.26 0.76
CA LYS A 44 -14.55 -1.27 0.39
C LYS A 44 -15.95 -1.79 0.65
N GLU A 45 -16.25 -3.03 0.26
CA GLU A 45 -17.52 -3.71 0.55
C GLU A 45 -17.81 -3.85 2.05
N ARG A 46 -16.75 -3.93 2.86
CA ARG A 46 -16.82 -3.99 4.34
C ARG A 46 -16.92 -2.62 5.00
N GLY A 47 -16.93 -1.53 4.22
CA GLY A 47 -17.15 -0.17 4.72
C GLY A 47 -15.87 0.59 5.12
N ALA A 48 -14.71 0.21 4.55
CA ALA A 48 -13.49 0.99 4.68
C ALA A 48 -13.70 2.43 4.16
N TYR A 49 -13.24 3.40 4.94
CA TYR A 49 -13.35 4.81 4.56
C TYR A 49 -12.28 5.17 3.52
N LYS A 50 -11.04 4.76 3.77
CA LYS A 50 -9.91 4.89 2.87
C LYS A 50 -9.00 3.66 2.92
N ILE A 51 -8.34 3.38 1.81
CA ILE A 51 -7.45 2.24 1.61
C ILE A 51 -6.12 2.74 1.06
N PHE A 52 -5.06 2.49 1.81
CA PHE A 52 -3.69 2.76 1.44
C PHE A 52 -2.96 1.46 1.13
N VAL A 53 -2.05 1.49 0.17
CA VAL A 53 -1.07 0.43 -0.04
C VAL A 53 0.30 1.01 0.25
N MET A 54 1.12 0.34 1.06
CA MET A 54 2.50 0.72 1.30
C MET A 54 3.42 -0.42 0.92
N ALA A 55 4.44 -0.13 0.12
CA ALA A 55 5.48 -1.08 -0.23
C ALA A 55 6.85 -0.44 -0.22
N THR A 56 7.89 -1.23 0.06
CA THR A 56 9.26 -0.71 -0.02
C THR A 56 9.63 -0.52 -1.49
N HIS A 57 9.39 -1.52 -2.34
CA HIS A 57 9.80 -1.51 -3.74
C HIS A 57 8.60 -1.36 -4.68
N GLY A 58 8.53 -0.23 -5.39
CA GLY A 58 7.52 0.00 -6.43
C GLY A 58 8.00 -0.42 -7.81
N LEU A 59 7.89 -1.70 -8.15
CA LEU A 59 8.23 -2.18 -9.50
C LEU A 59 7.14 -1.80 -10.50
N LEU A 60 5.87 -1.96 -10.11
CA LEU A 60 4.69 -1.44 -10.80
C LEU A 60 4.73 -1.74 -12.31
N SER A 61 4.93 -3.01 -12.67
CA SER A 61 5.12 -3.38 -14.07
C SER A 61 3.81 -3.34 -14.86
N SER A 62 3.94 -3.34 -16.19
CA SER A 62 2.82 -3.47 -17.12
C SER A 62 1.73 -2.41 -16.90
N ASP A 63 0.48 -2.85 -16.73
CA ASP A 63 -0.71 -1.99 -16.58
C ASP A 63 -0.98 -1.59 -15.12
N ALA A 64 -0.09 -1.92 -14.18
CA ALA A 64 -0.30 -1.68 -12.74
C ALA A 64 -0.74 -0.24 -12.41
N PRO A 65 -0.12 0.84 -12.94
CA PRO A 65 -0.54 2.21 -12.63
C PRO A 65 -1.98 2.51 -13.06
N ARG A 66 -2.38 2.04 -14.25
CA ARG A 66 -3.74 2.22 -14.76
C ARG A 66 -4.75 1.49 -13.89
N LEU A 67 -4.46 0.23 -13.53
CA LEU A 67 -5.33 -0.57 -12.68
C LEU A 67 -5.50 0.03 -11.28
N ILE A 68 -4.41 0.57 -10.68
CA ILE A 68 -4.48 1.28 -9.40
C ILE A 68 -5.36 2.53 -9.50
N GLU A 69 -5.24 3.29 -10.58
CA GLU A 69 -6.06 4.50 -10.80
C GLU A 69 -7.56 4.16 -10.86
N GLU A 70 -7.93 3.08 -11.55
CA GLU A 70 -9.31 2.61 -11.71
C GLU A 70 -9.88 1.94 -10.44
N SER A 71 -9.03 1.61 -9.46
CA SER A 71 -9.40 0.83 -8.27
C SER A 71 -9.97 1.62 -7.09
N ALA A 72 -10.50 0.90 -6.11
CA ALA A 72 -10.90 1.43 -4.80
C ALA A 72 -9.75 1.90 -3.89
N ILE A 73 -8.48 1.73 -4.30
CA ILE A 73 -7.31 2.22 -3.55
C ILE A 73 -7.27 3.76 -3.63
N ASP A 74 -7.06 4.41 -2.50
CA ASP A 74 -6.95 5.87 -2.42
C ASP A 74 -5.52 6.36 -2.71
N GLU A 75 -4.51 5.64 -2.20
CA GLU A 75 -3.11 6.04 -2.32
C GLU A 75 -2.18 4.84 -2.23
N VAL A 76 -1.13 4.85 -3.05
CA VAL A 76 -0.06 3.84 -3.05
C VAL A 76 1.24 4.54 -2.70
N VAL A 77 1.84 4.20 -1.57
CA VAL A 77 3.08 4.79 -1.08
C VAL A 77 4.23 3.80 -1.31
N VAL A 78 5.19 4.18 -2.13
CA VAL A 78 6.39 3.38 -2.42
C VAL A 78 7.65 4.19 -2.17
N THR A 79 8.80 3.55 -1.98
CA THR A 79 10.07 4.28 -1.90
C THR A 79 10.71 4.46 -3.28
N ASN A 80 11.68 5.37 -3.40
CA ASN A 80 12.49 5.54 -4.60
C ASN A 80 13.61 4.47 -4.76
N THR A 81 13.48 3.29 -4.15
CA THR A 81 14.40 2.15 -4.38
C THR A 81 14.44 1.68 -5.82
N ILE A 82 13.32 1.82 -6.55
CA ILE A 82 13.20 1.53 -7.98
C ILE A 82 12.66 2.79 -8.67
N PRO A 83 13.26 3.26 -9.78
CA PRO A 83 12.74 4.41 -10.53
C PRO A 83 11.35 4.10 -11.11
N HIS A 84 10.36 4.95 -10.82
CA HIS A 84 8.96 4.76 -11.25
C HIS A 84 8.27 6.06 -11.68
N GLU A 85 9.03 7.02 -12.22
CA GLU A 85 8.49 8.34 -12.62
C GLU A 85 7.43 8.23 -13.72
N VAL A 86 7.58 7.30 -14.66
CA VAL A 86 6.60 7.07 -15.74
C VAL A 86 5.26 6.58 -15.16
N GLN A 87 5.33 5.64 -14.22
CA GLN A 87 4.17 5.08 -13.53
C GLN A 87 3.45 6.16 -12.71
N LYS A 88 4.20 7.02 -12.04
CA LYS A 88 3.68 8.15 -11.27
C LYS A 88 2.99 9.20 -12.14
N LEU A 89 3.48 9.42 -13.36
CA LEU A 89 2.82 10.28 -14.34
C LEU A 89 1.48 9.69 -14.82
N GLN A 90 1.38 8.36 -14.89
CA GLN A 90 0.15 7.66 -15.29
C GLN A 90 -0.89 7.57 -14.16
N CYS A 91 -0.44 7.53 -12.89
CA CYS A 91 -1.32 7.37 -11.74
C CYS A 91 -0.95 8.35 -10.60
N PRO A 92 -1.71 9.45 -10.41
CA PRO A 92 -1.44 10.44 -9.36
C PRO A 92 -1.62 9.91 -7.92
N LYS A 93 -2.25 8.74 -7.76
CA LYS A 93 -2.37 8.03 -6.47
C LYS A 93 -1.04 7.47 -5.97
N ILE A 94 -0.04 7.31 -6.85
CA ILE A 94 1.29 6.84 -6.47
C ILE A 94 2.08 7.98 -5.82
N LYS A 95 2.46 7.80 -4.56
CA LYS A 95 3.35 8.69 -3.81
C LYS A 95 4.68 8.00 -3.55
N THR A 96 5.74 8.80 -3.62
CA THR A 96 7.10 8.33 -3.44
C THR A 96 7.66 8.88 -2.14
N VAL A 97 8.20 8.01 -1.29
CA VAL A 97 9.01 8.38 -0.13
C VAL A 97 10.48 8.30 -0.54
N ASP A 98 11.22 9.38 -0.33
CA ASP A 98 12.66 9.38 -0.55
C ASP A 98 13.37 8.63 0.59
N ILE A 99 14.25 7.70 0.23
CA ILE A 99 15.11 6.98 1.17
C ILE A 99 16.60 7.31 0.98
N SER A 100 16.92 8.30 0.13
CA SER A 100 18.29 8.70 -0.17
C SER A 100 19.09 9.05 1.10
N MET A 101 18.45 9.71 2.07
CA MET A 101 19.06 10.02 3.36
C MET A 101 19.46 8.74 4.11
N ILE A 102 18.55 7.78 4.25
CA ILE A 102 18.81 6.51 4.95
C ILE A 102 20.01 5.80 4.33
N LEU A 103 20.07 5.74 3.00
CA LEU A 103 21.16 5.13 2.27
C LEU A 103 22.48 5.91 2.47
N SER A 104 22.44 7.24 2.39
CA SER A 104 23.63 8.09 2.57
C SER A 104 24.24 7.97 3.97
N GLU A 105 23.39 7.94 5.00
CA GLU A 105 23.82 7.83 6.39
C GLU A 105 24.33 6.41 6.70
N ALA A 106 23.73 5.38 6.09
CA ALA A 106 24.25 4.02 6.15
C ALA A 106 25.67 3.93 5.58
N ILE A 107 25.90 4.49 4.39
CA ILE A 107 27.23 4.52 3.75
C ILE A 107 28.23 5.28 4.64
N ARG A 108 27.86 6.46 5.14
CA ARG A 108 28.70 7.30 6.00
C ARG A 108 29.12 6.54 7.27
N ARG A 109 28.18 5.86 7.92
CA ARG A 109 28.44 5.09 9.16
C ARG A 109 29.33 3.88 8.91
N ILE A 110 29.07 3.12 7.85
CA ILE A 110 29.91 1.97 7.46
C ILE A 110 31.34 2.44 7.17
N HIS A 111 31.49 3.54 6.44
CA HIS A 111 32.80 4.10 6.10
C HIS A 111 33.58 4.53 7.35
N ASN A 112 32.90 5.11 8.34
CA ASN A 112 33.50 5.61 9.58
C ASN A 112 33.60 4.55 10.70
N GLY A 113 33.09 3.32 10.49
CA GLY A 113 33.01 2.30 11.54
C GLY A 113 32.04 2.64 12.68
N GLU A 114 31.04 3.49 12.41
CA GLU A 114 30.04 3.91 13.38
C GLU A 114 28.89 2.89 13.50
N SER A 115 28.17 2.91 14.62
CA SER A 115 27.03 2.02 14.83
C SER A 115 25.87 2.34 13.88
N MET A 116 25.32 1.30 13.26
CA MET A 116 24.12 1.34 12.41
C MET A 116 22.81 1.47 13.20
N SER A 117 22.82 1.25 14.52
CA SER A 117 21.60 1.26 15.33
C SER A 117 20.88 2.62 15.34
N TYR A 118 21.58 3.70 14.96
CA TYR A 118 21.02 5.05 14.86
C TYR A 118 20.00 5.18 13.71
N LEU A 119 20.20 4.48 12.59
CA LEU A 119 19.32 4.57 11.42
C LEU A 119 17.86 4.19 11.72
N PHE A 120 17.66 3.27 12.67
CA PHE A 120 16.33 2.76 13.03
C PHE A 120 15.59 3.60 14.05
N ARG A 121 16.26 4.59 14.68
CA ARG A 121 15.70 5.35 15.82
C ARG A 121 15.55 6.84 15.55
N ASN A 122 16.35 7.40 14.65
CA ASN A 122 16.60 8.84 14.61
C ASN A 122 16.47 9.49 13.23
N ILE A 123 15.99 8.79 12.20
CA ILE A 123 15.77 9.38 10.88
C ILE A 123 14.31 9.82 10.76
N GLY A 124 14.09 11.11 10.52
CA GLY A 124 12.77 11.70 10.23
C GLY A 124 12.46 11.73 8.74
N LEU A 125 11.20 12.05 8.41
CA LEU A 125 10.75 12.30 7.02
C LEU A 125 11.08 13.73 6.53
N ASP A 126 11.49 14.61 7.44
CA ASP A 126 11.70 16.05 7.20
C ASP A 126 13.20 16.43 7.17
N ASP A 127 14.09 15.46 7.34
CA ASP A 127 15.55 15.64 7.32
C ASP A 127 16.10 15.49 5.89
#